data_AF-A0A328SK27-F1
#
_entry.id   AF-A0A328SK27-F1
#
_cell.length_a   1.000
_cell.length_b   1.000
_cell.length_c   1.000
_cell.angle_alpha   90.00
_cell.angle_beta   90.00
_cell.angle_gamma   90.00
#
_symmetry.space_group_name_H-M   'P 1'
#
loop_
_entity.id
_entity.type
_entity.pdbx_description
1 polymer ?
#
loop_
_entity_poly.entity_id
_entity_poly.type
_entity_poly.pdbx_seq_one_letter_code
_entity_poly.pdbx_strand_id
1 'polypeptide(L)'
;MIFVDSSIFLDIVWNGDRYFHLSIREVEELLSKIKYENNELKAKEMISIPDCYAYFSEDIENNKFLCKIYKTSFGSDRWIMLMKDENEGYALYENPESREYELAWYHAKLEKPLTPAEEEKMITCYRPHTQ
;
A
#
# COMPACT_ATOMS: atom_id res chain seq x y z
N MET A 1 -12.06 -1.22 1.00
CA MET A 1 -11.82 0.01 1.80
C MET A 1 -10.77 0.82 1.08
N ILE A 2 -11.00 2.12 0.88
CA ILE A 2 -10.10 3.02 0.15
C ILE A 2 -9.84 4.24 1.03
N PHE A 3 -8.57 4.63 1.15
CA PHE A 3 -8.16 5.87 1.79
C PHE A 3 -7.64 6.85 0.74
N VAL A 4 -8.01 8.11 0.90
CA VAL A 4 -7.45 9.23 0.13
C VAL A 4 -6.41 9.97 0.98
N ASP A 5 -5.60 10.81 0.33
CA ASP A 5 -4.38 11.41 0.89
C ASP A 5 -4.54 12.07 2.27
N SER A 6 -5.69 12.68 2.56
CA SER A 6 -5.98 13.35 3.83
C SER A 6 -6.62 12.46 4.91
N SER A 7 -6.88 11.19 4.62
CA SER A 7 -7.63 10.29 5.50
C SER A 7 -6.77 9.50 6.48
N ILE A 8 -5.48 9.35 6.17
CA ILE A 8 -4.54 8.53 6.93
C ILE A 8 -3.14 9.11 6.82
N PHE A 9 -2.28 8.76 7.78
CA PHE A 9 -0.85 9.01 7.72
C PHE A 9 -0.08 7.70 7.91
N LEU A 10 1.10 7.66 7.30
CA LEU A 10 1.98 6.49 7.33
C LEU A 10 3.35 6.88 7.90
N ASP A 11 3.91 5.98 8.70
CA ASP A 11 5.29 6.03 9.13
C ASP A 11 6.09 5.02 8.32
N ILE A 12 7.17 5.46 7.66
CA ILE A 12 8.05 4.62 6.86
C ILE A 12 9.41 4.51 7.57
N VAL A 13 9.91 3.29 7.68
CA VAL A 13 11.31 3.06 8.02
C VAL A 13 12.00 2.41 6.83
N TRP A 14 13.07 3.04 6.36
CA TRP A 14 13.79 2.58 5.18
C TRP A 14 15.30 2.76 5.39
N ASN A 15 16.07 1.68 5.25
CA ASN A 15 17.53 1.66 5.46
C ASN A 15 17.99 2.22 6.84
N GLY A 16 17.12 2.12 7.85
CA GLY A 16 17.37 2.64 9.20
C GLY A 16 16.90 4.08 9.42
N ASP A 17 16.63 4.84 8.35
CA ASP A 17 16.02 6.16 8.43
C ASP A 17 14.53 6.04 8.72
N ARG A 18 13.99 7.00 9.48
CA ARG A 18 12.58 7.03 9.89
C ARG A 18 11.91 8.31 9.39
N TYR A 19 10.82 8.13 8.68
CA TYR A 19 9.96 9.17 8.16
C TYR A 19 8.59 8.99 8.82
N PHE A 20 8.09 10.03 9.47
CA PHE A 20 6.88 9.94 10.28
C PHE A 20 5.78 10.82 9.70
N HIS A 21 4.55 10.37 9.88
CA HIS A 21 3.34 11.12 9.58
C HIS A 21 3.27 11.60 8.13
N LEU A 22 3.67 10.74 7.20
CA LEU A 22 3.65 11.02 5.78
C LEU A 22 2.23 10.86 5.22
N SER A 23 1.83 11.76 4.35
CA SER A 23 0.65 11.58 3.51
C SER A 23 0.87 10.45 2.49
N ILE A 24 -0.20 9.97 1.86
CA ILE A 24 -0.12 8.94 0.80
C ILE A 24 0.76 9.44 -0.36
N ARG A 25 0.62 10.71 -0.76
CA ARG A 25 1.45 11.34 -1.78
C ARG A 25 2.92 11.37 -1.38
N GLU A 26 3.24 11.77 -0.15
CA GLU A 26 4.63 11.81 0.32
C GLU A 26 5.27 10.41 0.35
N VAL A 27 4.50 9.37 0.70
CA VAL A 27 4.95 7.97 0.61
C VAL A 27 5.22 7.57 -0.84
N GLU A 28 4.35 7.97 -1.77
CA GLU A 28 4.58 7.72 -3.19
C GLU A 28 5.86 8.40 -3.68
N GLU A 29 6.02 9.69 -3.38
CA GLU A 29 7.20 10.47 -3.76
C GLU A 29 8.49 9.86 -3.22
N LEU A 30 8.50 9.45 -1.94
CA LEU A 30 9.64 8.81 -1.28
C LEU A 30 10.07 7.50 -1.97
N LEU A 31 9.10 6.67 -2.38
CA LEU A 31 9.35 5.34 -2.93
C LEU A 31 9.32 5.29 -4.46
N SER A 32 8.95 6.39 -5.12
CA SER A 32 8.75 6.52 -6.57
C SER A 32 9.98 6.08 -7.36
N LYS A 33 11.16 6.53 -6.94
CA LYS A 33 12.43 6.20 -7.61
C LYS A 33 12.65 4.68 -7.66
N ILE A 34 12.50 3.99 -6.53
CA ILE A 34 12.66 2.53 -6.45
C ILE A 34 11.60 1.83 -7.29
N LYS A 35 10.35 2.32 -7.24
CA LYS A 35 9.21 1.81 -8.01
C LYS A 35 9.54 1.79 -9.51
N TYR A 36 10.24 2.80 -10.02
CA TYR A 36 10.57 2.89 -11.44
C TYR A 36 11.92 2.28 -11.83
N GLU A 37 12.88 2.16 -10.92
CA GLU A 37 14.18 1.50 -11.18
C GLU A 37 14.07 -0.02 -11.38
N ASN A 38 13.05 -0.66 -10.77
CA ASN A 38 12.82 -2.11 -10.88
C ASN A 38 12.11 -2.51 -12.19
N ASN A 39 12.82 -2.42 -13.31
CA ASN A 39 12.24 -2.63 -14.64
C ASN A 39 11.98 -4.09 -15.03
N GLU A 40 12.62 -5.04 -14.35
CA GLU A 40 12.60 -6.46 -14.72
C GLU A 40 11.38 -7.26 -14.24
N LEU A 41 10.51 -6.67 -13.41
CA LEU A 41 9.30 -7.37 -12.95
C LEU A 41 8.41 -7.79 -14.13
N LYS A 42 7.91 -9.02 -14.08
CA LYS A 42 6.85 -9.49 -14.97
C LYS A 42 5.49 -9.09 -14.42
N ALA A 43 4.48 -9.15 -15.28
CA ALA A 43 3.11 -8.84 -14.90
C ALA A 43 2.66 -9.71 -13.74
N LYS A 44 1.98 -9.09 -12.76
CA LYS A 44 1.50 -9.70 -11.51
C LYS A 44 2.58 -10.19 -10.54
N GLU A 45 3.84 -9.83 -10.75
CA GLU A 45 4.90 -10.12 -9.79
C GLU A 45 5.05 -9.01 -8.75
N MET A 46 5.58 -9.38 -7.58
CA MET A 46 5.96 -8.47 -6.51
C MET A 46 7.42 -8.64 -6.16
N ILE A 47 8.12 -7.55 -5.89
CA ILE A 47 9.46 -7.56 -5.28
C ILE A 47 9.44 -6.74 -4.00
N SER A 48 10.12 -7.22 -2.97
CA SER A 48 10.28 -6.46 -1.73
C SER A 48 11.25 -5.29 -1.93
N ILE A 49 10.91 -4.14 -1.37
CA ILE A 49 11.86 -3.04 -1.21
C ILE A 49 12.76 -3.41 -0.02
N PRO A 50 14.09 -3.52 -0.19
CA PRO A 50 14.99 -3.91 0.89
C PRO A 50 14.89 -2.97 2.10
N ASP A 51 14.86 -3.55 3.29
CA ASP A 51 14.84 -2.86 4.58
C ASP A 51 13.80 -1.74 4.69
N CYS A 52 12.68 -1.89 3.99
CA CYS A 52 11.60 -0.91 3.95
C CYS A 52 10.30 -1.49 4.52
N TYR A 53 9.76 -0.82 5.52
CA TYR A 53 8.49 -1.19 6.13
C TYR A 53 7.68 0.04 6.51
N ALA A 54 6.37 -0.11 6.52
CA ALA A 54 5.40 0.92 6.83
C ALA A 54 4.56 0.55 8.06
N TYR A 55 4.07 1.56 8.74
CA TYR A 55 3.05 1.49 9.77
C TYR A 55 2.00 2.56 9.47
N PHE A 56 0.75 2.32 9.83
CA PHE A 56 -0.22 3.40 9.92
C PHE A 56 0.06 4.19 11.19
N SER A 57 0.23 5.51 11.09
CA SER A 57 0.69 6.34 12.21
C SER A 57 -0.28 6.31 13.41
N GLU A 58 -1.56 6.03 13.17
CA GLU A 58 -2.59 5.92 14.20
C GLU A 58 -2.91 4.47 14.62
N ASP A 59 -2.19 3.49 14.08
CA ASP A 59 -2.41 2.08 14.42
C ASP A 59 -1.86 1.73 15.81
N ILE A 60 -2.78 1.57 16.76
CA ILE A 60 -2.49 1.19 18.14
C ILE A 60 -1.86 -0.20 18.22
N GLU A 61 -2.21 -1.10 17.29
CA GLU A 61 -1.64 -2.45 17.22
C GLU A 61 -0.23 -2.45 16.59
N ASN A 62 0.18 -1.31 16.01
CA ASN A 62 1.48 -1.11 15.39
C ASN A 62 1.79 -2.20 14.34
N ASN A 63 0.80 -2.50 13.49
CA ASN A 63 0.94 -3.50 12.45
C ASN A 63 2.06 -3.08 11.49
N LYS A 64 3.04 -3.96 11.36
CA LYS A 64 4.15 -3.80 10.42
C LYS A 64 3.75 -4.30 9.04
N PHE A 65 3.92 -3.44 8.02
CA PHE A 65 3.72 -3.77 6.63
C PHE A 65 5.05 -3.78 5.87
N LEU A 66 5.32 -4.82 5.10
CA LEU A 66 6.47 -4.88 4.20
C LEU A 66 6.15 -4.09 2.92
N CYS A 67 7.02 -3.14 2.58
CA CYS A 67 6.87 -2.37 1.35
C CYS A 67 7.36 -3.22 0.16
N LYS A 68 6.51 -3.37 -0.85
CA LYS A 68 6.82 -4.08 -2.09
C LYS A 68 6.45 -3.24 -3.30
N ILE A 69 7.03 -3.56 -4.44
CA ILE A 69 6.62 -3.05 -5.75
C ILE A 69 5.88 -4.16 -6.46
N TYR A 70 4.64 -3.89 -6.85
CA TYR A 70 3.82 -4.80 -7.65
C TYR A 70 3.70 -4.28 -9.08
N LYS A 71 3.91 -5.15 -10.06
CA LYS A 71 3.60 -4.83 -11.45
C LYS A 71 2.21 -5.32 -11.80
N THR A 72 1.36 -4.43 -12.28
CA THR A 72 -0.02 -4.79 -12.62
C THR A 72 -0.06 -5.72 -13.84
N SER A 73 -1.24 -6.28 -14.13
CA SER A 73 -1.40 -7.21 -15.25
C SER A 73 -1.28 -6.56 -16.63
N PHE A 74 -1.41 -5.24 -16.71
CA PHE A 74 -1.46 -4.51 -17.98
C PHE A 74 -0.54 -3.29 -17.93
N GLY A 75 0.22 -3.07 -19.02
CA GLY A 75 1.03 -1.88 -19.19
C GLY A 75 2.32 -1.85 -18.34
N SER A 76 2.80 -0.63 -18.10
CA SER A 76 4.00 -0.33 -17.31
C SER A 76 3.68 0.05 -15.87
N ASP A 77 2.41 0.01 -15.49
CA ASP A 77 1.95 0.53 -14.20
C ASP A 77 2.44 -0.35 -13.05
N ARG A 78 2.84 0.34 -11.99
CA ARG A 78 3.39 -0.27 -10.78
C ARG A 78 2.75 0.38 -9.58
N TRP A 79 2.42 -0.45 -8.60
CA TRP A 79 1.86 -0.03 -7.33
C TRP A 79 2.89 -0.24 -6.23
N ILE A 80 2.82 0.58 -5.19
CA ILE A 80 3.51 0.30 -3.94
C ILE A 80 2.54 -0.51 -3.09
N MET A 81 2.96 -1.69 -2.67
CA MET A 81 2.17 -2.57 -1.81
C MET A 81 2.70 -2.48 -0.38
N LEU A 82 1.81 -2.21 0.57
CA LEU A 82 2.07 -2.31 1.99
C LEU A 82 1.50 -3.66 2.46
N MET A 83 2.33 -4.70 2.48
CA MET A 83 1.88 -6.07 2.71
C MET A 83 2.03 -6.48 4.17
N LYS A 84 0.93 -6.85 4.83
CA LYS A 84 0.96 -7.41 6.19
C LYS A 84 1.53 -8.82 6.20
N ASP A 85 1.14 -9.61 5.20
CA ASP A 85 1.64 -10.96 4.96
C ASP A 85 1.63 -11.29 3.45
N GLU A 86 1.58 -12.57 3.07
CA GLU A 86 1.54 -13.00 1.68
C GLU A 86 0.19 -12.79 0.97
N ASN A 87 -0.89 -12.61 1.74
CA ASN A 87 -2.26 -12.55 1.25
C ASN A 87 -2.85 -11.16 1.36
N GLU A 88 -2.56 -10.42 2.44
CA GLU A 88 -3.28 -9.20 2.79
C GLU A 88 -2.37 -7.98 2.90
N GLY A 89 -2.87 -6.82 2.47
CA GLY A 89 -2.19 -5.55 2.62
C GLY A 89 -2.99 -4.39 2.03
N TYR A 90 -2.27 -3.37 1.59
CA TYR A 90 -2.81 -2.22 0.89
C TYR A 90 -2.01 -1.91 -0.37
N ALA A 91 -2.70 -1.51 -1.43
CA ALA A 91 -2.13 -1.06 -2.68
C ALA A 91 -2.23 0.46 -2.78
N LEU A 92 -1.09 1.11 -2.96
CA LEU A 92 -0.98 2.53 -3.25
C LEU A 92 -0.86 2.73 -4.77
N TYR A 93 -1.80 3.46 -5.35
CA TYR A 93 -1.83 3.76 -6.79
C TYR A 93 -2.42 5.16 -7.06
N GLU A 94 -2.15 5.70 -8.25
CA GLU A 94 -2.85 6.89 -8.76
C GLU A 94 -4.17 6.46 -9.39
N ASN A 95 -5.30 6.96 -8.89
CA ASN A 95 -6.59 6.71 -9.49
C ASN A 95 -6.66 7.44 -10.85
N PRO A 96 -6.95 6.74 -11.96
CA PRO A 96 -6.92 7.33 -13.29
C PRO A 96 -8.05 8.35 -13.53
N GLU A 97 -9.16 8.26 -12.79
CA GLU A 97 -10.31 9.16 -12.92
C GLU A 97 -10.10 10.46 -12.14
N SER A 98 -9.67 10.37 -10.87
CA SER A 98 -9.48 11.55 -10.01
C SER A 98 -8.09 12.16 -10.10
N ARG A 99 -7.08 11.42 -10.59
CA ARG A 99 -5.64 11.79 -10.56
C ARG A 99 -5.09 11.97 -9.14
N GLU A 100 -5.77 11.40 -8.14
CA GLU A 100 -5.34 11.39 -6.75
C GLU A 100 -4.69 10.06 -6.40
N TYR A 101 -3.77 10.09 -5.43
CA TYR A 101 -3.21 8.87 -4.88
C TYR A 101 -4.15 8.28 -3.84
N GLU A 102 -4.41 6.99 -3.97
CA GLU A 102 -5.29 6.22 -3.11
C GLU A 102 -4.52 5.05 -2.51
N LEU A 103 -4.92 4.67 -1.29
CA LEU A 103 -4.49 3.45 -0.64
C LEU A 103 -5.70 2.53 -0.46
N ALA A 104 -5.79 1.47 -1.27
CA ALA A 104 -6.91 0.53 -1.24
C ALA A 104 -6.50 -0.79 -0.59
N TRP A 105 -7.40 -1.37 0.19
CA TRP A 105 -7.19 -2.72 0.74
C TRP A 105 -7.02 -3.74 -0.39
N TYR A 106 -6.04 -4.62 -0.24
CA TYR A 106 -5.69 -5.65 -1.20
C TYR A 106 -5.70 -7.03 -0.53
N HIS A 107 -6.30 -8.01 -1.20
CA HIS A 107 -6.22 -9.40 -0.80
C HIS A 107 -6.00 -10.32 -2.01
N ALA A 108 -4.89 -11.06 -2.01
CA ALA A 108 -4.38 -11.81 -3.16
C ALA A 108 -5.31 -12.93 -3.66
N LYS A 109 -6.16 -13.47 -2.78
CA LYS A 109 -7.10 -14.56 -3.11
C LYS A 109 -8.44 -14.09 -3.68
N LEU A 110 -8.66 -12.76 -3.81
CA LEU A 110 -9.90 -12.24 -4.35
C LEU A 110 -9.88 -12.27 -5.87
N GLU A 111 -10.82 -13.01 -6.47
CA GLU A 111 -11.03 -13.02 -7.92
C GLU A 111 -11.94 -11.89 -8.40
N LYS A 112 -12.78 -11.37 -7.49
CA LYS A 112 -13.73 -10.28 -7.74
C LYS A 112 -13.73 -9.30 -6.57
N PRO A 113 -14.03 -8.02 -6.81
CA PRO A 113 -14.27 -7.07 -5.74
C PRO A 113 -15.38 -7.57 -4.81
N LEU A 114 -15.18 -7.38 -3.51
CA LEU A 114 -16.20 -7.65 -2.50
C LEU A 114 -17.11 -6.42 -2.34
N THR A 115 -18.28 -6.62 -1.74
CA THR A 115 -19.07 -5.50 -1.25
C THR A 115 -18.39 -4.86 -0.02
N PRO A 116 -18.62 -3.57 0.27
CA PRO A 116 -18.01 -2.91 1.44
C PRO A 116 -18.24 -3.66 2.77
N ALA A 117 -19.42 -4.25 2.95
CA ALA A 117 -19.76 -5.01 4.16
C ALA A 117 -19.05 -6.37 4.27
N GLU A 118 -18.65 -6.95 3.13
CA GLU A 118 -17.84 -8.18 3.10
C GLU A 118 -16.36 -7.85 3.31
N GLU A 119 -15.86 -6.79 2.68
CA GLU A 119 -14.50 -6.28 2.91
C GLU A 119 -14.28 -6.00 4.41
N GLU A 120 -15.20 -5.27 5.04
CA GLU A 120 -15.10 -4.94 6.46
C GLU A 120 -15.03 -6.19 7.35
N LYS A 121 -15.65 -7.31 6.97
CA LYS A 121 -15.55 -8.56 7.74
C LYS A 121 -14.21 -9.26 7.55
N MET A 122 -13.56 -9.05 6.40
CA MET A 122 -12.34 -9.75 6.02
C MET A 122 -11.05 -9.01 6.38
N ILE A 123 -11.06 -7.68 6.46
CA ILE A 123 -9.85 -6.91 6.73
C ILE A 123 -9.29 -7.28 8.12
N THR A 124 -8.10 -7.85 8.22
CA THR A 124 -7.48 -8.20 9.51
C THR A 124 -6.26 -7.35 9.86
N CYS A 125 -5.73 -6.60 8.89
CA CYS A 125 -4.44 -5.96 9.03
C CYS A 125 -4.46 -4.53 9.58
N TYR A 126 -5.46 -3.73 9.23
CA TYR A 126 -5.68 -2.40 9.79
C TYR A 126 -7.10 -1.94 9.51
N ARG A 127 -7.75 -1.27 10.46
CA ARG A 127 -9.00 -0.57 10.23
C ARG A 127 -8.90 0.75 10.97
N PRO A 128 -9.07 1.91 10.30
CA PRO A 128 -9.07 3.17 11.01
C PRO A 128 -10.19 3.13 12.04
N HIS A 129 -9.89 3.58 13.24
CA HIS A 129 -10.92 3.86 14.22
C HIS A 129 -11.71 5.06 13.70
N THR A 130 -12.88 4.81 13.08
CA THR A 130 -13.86 5.88 12.90
C THR A 130 -14.27 6.35 14.29
N GLN A 131 -13.89 7.58 14.65
CA GLN A 131 -14.48 8.28 15.79
C GLN A 131 -15.95 8.60 15.49
#